data_AF-A0A2X1Q484-F1
#
_entry.id   AF-A0A2X1Q484-F1
#
_cell.length_a   1.000
_cell.length_b   1.000
_cell.length_c   1.000
_cell.angle_alpha   90.00
_cell.angle_beta   90.00
_cell.angle_gamma   90.00
#
_symmetry.space_group_name_H-M   'P 1'
#
loop_
_entity.id
_entity.type
_entity.pdbx_description
1 polymer ?
#
loop_
_entity_poly.entity_id
_entity_poly.type
_entity_poly.pdbx_seq_one_letter_code
_entity_poly.pdbx_strand_id
1 'polypeptide(L)' 'MSLPHCPKCNSEYTYEDNGMYICPECAYDGTTQNLHRKATS' A
#
# COMPACT_ATOMS: atom_id res chain seq x y z
N MET A 1 -18.68 -3.42 3.27
CA MET A 1 -17.40 -2.86 3.74
C MET A 1 -16.71 -2.30 2.52
N SER A 2 -16.75 -0.99 2.33
CA SER A 2 -16.05 -0.32 1.23
C SER A 2 -14.78 0.26 1.82
N LEU A 3 -13.65 -0.42 1.62
CA LEU A 3 -12.35 0.16 1.97
C LEU A 3 -12.14 1.43 1.12
N PRO A 4 -11.53 2.49 1.68
CA PRO A 4 -11.31 3.71 0.92
C PRO A 4 -10.34 3.45 -0.22
N HIS A 5 -10.50 4.24 -1.29
CA HIS A 5 -9.56 4.23 -2.40
C HIS A 5 -8.13 4.52 -1.91
N CYS A 6 -7.13 3.93 -2.56
CA CYS A 6 -5.73 4.18 -2.23
C CYS A 6 -5.41 5.67 -2.44
N PRO A 7 -4.91 6.41 -1.44
CA PRO A 7 -4.61 7.83 -1.59
C PRO A 7 -3.44 8.13 -2.53
N LYS A 8 -2.64 7.13 -2.92
CA LYS A 8 -1.46 7.29 -3.78
C LYS A 8 -1.76 7.13 -5.27
N CYS A 9 -2.60 6.17 -5.63
CA CYS A 9 -2.97 5.87 -7.02
C CYS A 9 -4.47 6.01 -7.30
N ASN A 10 -5.28 6.33 -6.29
CA ASN A 10 -6.74 6.41 -6.36
C ASN A 10 -7.43 5.09 -6.75
N SER A 11 -6.74 3.97 -6.59
CA SER A 11 -7.28 2.63 -6.83
C SER A 11 -8.43 2.31 -5.88
N GLU A 12 -9.50 1.72 -6.40
CA GLU A 12 -10.65 1.22 -5.62
C GLU A 12 -10.32 -0.08 -4.85
N TYR A 13 -9.18 -0.69 -5.14
CA TYR A 13 -8.75 -1.94 -4.53
C TYR A 13 -7.67 -1.66 -3.49
N THR A 14 -8.07 -1.60 -2.23
CA THR A 14 -7.18 -1.62 -1.06
C THR A 14 -7.61 -2.74 -0.12
N TYR A 15 -6.65 -3.34 0.58
CA TYR A 15 -6.92 -4.36 1.58
C TYR A 15 -6.14 -4.07 2.86
N GLU A 16 -6.67 -4.52 3.98
CA GLU A 16 -5.97 -4.45 5.26
C GLU A 16 -5.22 -5.75 5.50
N ASP A 17 -3.91 -5.68 5.69
CA ASP A 17 -3.05 -6.80 6.05
C ASP A 17 -2.44 -6.52 7.41
N ASN A 18 -2.79 -7.34 8.42
CA ASN A 18 -2.27 -7.19 9.79
C ASN A 18 -2.42 -5.77 10.37
N GLY A 19 -3.49 -5.05 10.02
CA GLY A 19 -3.73 -3.66 10.43
C GLY A 19 -3.02 -2.60 9.57
N MET A 20 -2.37 -3.00 8.48
CA MET A 20 -1.75 -2.12 7.49
C MET A 20 -2.60 -2.04 6.23
N TYR A 21 -2.83 -0.84 5.71
CA TYR A 21 -3.51 -0.68 4.42
C TYR A 21 -2.52 -0.93 3.28
N ILE A 22 -2.76 -1.99 2.51
CA ILE A 22 -1.96 -2.37 1.35
C ILE A 22 -2.73 -2.08 0.06
N CYS A 23 -2.07 -1.40 -0.88
CA CYS A 23 -2.56 -1.26 -2.25
C CYS A 23 -1.78 -2.16 -3.21
N PRO A 24 -2.43 -3.12 -3.90
CA PRO A 24 -1.78 -4.03 -4.83
C PRO A 24 -1.34 -3.36 -6.15
N GLU A 25 -1.94 -2.22 -6.51
CA GLU A 25 -1.59 -1.52 -7.76
C GLU A 25 -0.28 -0.73 -7.66
N CYS A 26 -0.04 -0.10 -6.50
CA CYS A 26 1.14 0.75 -6.31
C CYS A 26 2.07 0.27 -5.20
N ALA A 27 1.78 -0.91 -4.63
CA ALA A 27 2.45 -1.45 -3.45
C ALA A 27 2.56 -0.43 -2.30
N TYR A 28 1.50 0.36 -2.09
CA TYR A 28 1.45 1.29 -0.96
C TYR A 28 1.10 0.54 0.29
N ASP A 29 2.09 0.33 1.15
CA ASP A 29 1.92 -0.05 2.52
C ASP A 29 1.71 1.22 3.35
N GLY A 30 0.55 1.38 4.00
CA GLY A 30 0.13 2.57 4.74
C GLY A 30 1.06 3.04 5.87
N THR A 31 2.21 2.41 6.04
CA THR A 31 3.30 2.73 6.94
C THR A 31 4.56 2.98 6.12
N THR A 32 4.64 4.11 5.40
CA THR A 32 5.89 4.53 4.73
C THR A 32 6.97 4.91 5.76
N GLN A 33 7.49 3.91 6.46
CA GLN A 33 8.79 3.92 7.13
C GLN A 33 9.56 2.64 6.74
N ASN A 34 9.83 2.55 5.43
CA ASN A 34 11.15 2.20 4.90
C ASN A 34 11.69 0.79 5.18
N LEU A 35 11.23 -0.24 4.44
CA LEU A 35 12.11 -1.37 4.08
C LEU A 35 11.61 -2.26 2.91
N HIS A 36 12.06 -1.97 1.68
CA HIS A 36 12.75 -3.02 0.94
C HIS A 36 13.85 -2.40 0.07
N ARG A 37 15.05 -2.48 0.61
CA ARG A 37 16.34 -2.36 -0.06
C ARG A 37 16.35 -3.17 -1.37
N LYS A 38 15.89 -2.60 -2.47
CA LYS A 38 16.51 -2.81 -3.77
C LYS A 38 17.32 -1.54 -4.01
N ALA A 39 18.39 -1.29 -3.25
CA ALA A 39 19.72 -1.75 -3.65
C ALA A 39 19.80 -1.83 -5.18
N THR A 40 19.94 -0.66 -5.79
CA THR A 40 20.59 -0.51 -7.09
C THR A 40 21.81 -1.43 -7.14
N SER A 41 21.74 -2.43 -8.01
CA SER A 41 22.89 -3.02 -8.68
C SER A 41 22.42 -3.48 -10.04
#